data_AF-A0A7T4X027-F1
#
_entry.id   AF-A0A7T4X027-F1
#
_cell.length_a   1.000
_cell.length_b   1.000
_cell.length_c   1.000
_cell.angle_alpha   90.00
_cell.angle_beta   90.00
_cell.angle_gamma   90.00
#
_symmetry.space_group_name_H-M   'P 1'
#
loop_
_entity.id
_entity.type
_entity.pdbx_description
1 polymer ?
#
loop_
_entity_poly.entity_id
_entity_poly.type
_entity_poly.pdbx_seq_one_letter_code
_entity_poly.pdbx_strand_id
1 'polypeptide(L)'
;MKQIILILLTAFNIYSLININLTYQHDDLIALLSSRIILLAVSIILPVLFFIVGSSKSIKLLSIISILSGIAHFAIIALIYI
;
A
#
# COMPACT_ATOMS: atom_id res chain seq x y z
N MET A 1 12.77 6.10 12.66
CA MET A 1 12.03 4.83 12.52
C MET A 1 10.70 4.98 11.79
N LYS A 2 9.72 5.76 12.27
CA LYS A 2 8.41 5.97 11.60
C LYS A 2 8.52 6.38 10.13
N GLN A 3 9.41 7.33 9.81
CA GLN A 3 9.64 7.78 8.43
C GLN A 3 10.16 6.65 7.51
N ILE A 4 11.10 5.83 7.99
CA ILE A 4 11.65 4.70 7.22
C ILE A 4 10.54 3.70 6.90
N ILE A 5 9.70 3.38 7.89
CA ILE A 5 8.55 2.47 7.71
C ILE A 5 7.59 3.02 6.65
N LEU A 6 7.24 4.31 6.72
CA LEU A 6 6.35 4.94 5.74
C LEU A 6 6.94 4.93 4.33
N ILE A 7 8.24 5.21 4.19
CA ILE A 7 8.93 5.16 2.90
C ILE A 7 8.91 3.74 2.33
N LEU A 8 9.20 2.72 3.15
CA LEU A 8 9.18 1.32 2.71
C LEU A 8 7.77 0.87 2.28
N LEU A 9 6.74 1.22 3.06
CA LEU A 9 5.35 0.90 2.70
C LEU A 9 4.92 1.60 1.41
N THR A 10 5.28 2.87 1.25
CA THR A 10 5.00 3.62 0.02
C THR A 10 5.70 2.98 -1.17
N ALA A 11 6.99 2.67 -1.05
CA ALA A 11 7.77 2.05 -2.11
C ALA A 11 7.20 0.67 -2.49
N PHE A 12 6.81 -0.13 -1.51
CA PHE A 12 6.16 -1.43 -1.72
C PHE A 12 4.85 -1.27 -2.50
N ASN A 13 3.97 -0.35 -2.08
CA ASN A 13 2.70 -0.12 -2.78
C ASN A 13 2.91 0.34 -4.22
N ILE A 14 3.85 1.25 -4.47
CA ILE A 14 4.18 1.73 -5.82
C ILE A 14 4.76 0.59 -6.67
N TYR A 15 5.71 -0.19 -6.14
CA TYR A 15 6.26 -1.34 -6.84
C TYR A 15 5.17 -2.35 -7.19
N SER A 16 4.29 -2.66 -6.23
CA SER A 16 3.20 -3.60 -6.45
C SER A 16 2.22 -3.11 -7.51
N LEU A 17 1.90 -1.81 -7.51
CA LEU A 17 1.08 -1.16 -8.53
C LEU A 17 1.64 -1.36 -9.93
N ILE A 18 2.94 -1.13 -10.10
CA ILE A 18 3.64 -1.29 -11.38
C ILE A 18 3.68 -2.76 -11.79
N ASN A 19 4.05 -3.64 -10.86
CA ASN A 19 4.20 -5.07 -11.10
C ASN A 19 2.86 -5.74 -11.51
N ILE A 20 1.76 -5.35 -10.89
CA ILE A 20 0.42 -5.85 -11.24
C ILE A 20 0.07 -5.50 -12.69
N ASN A 21 0.35 -4.27 -13.14
CA ASN A 21 0.01 -3.82 -14.49
C ASN A 21 0.91 -4.43 -15.59
N LEU A 22 2.15 -4.79 -15.27
CA LEU A 22 3.13 -5.22 -16.28
C LEU A 22 3.22 -6.73 -16.45
N THR A 23 2.96 -7.50 -15.39
CA THR A 23 3.48 -8.88 -15.31
C THR A 23 2.40 -9.94 -15.17
N TYR A 24 1.17 -9.59 -14.80
CA TYR A 24 0.18 -10.60 -14.42
C TYR A 24 -0.82 -10.92 -15.53
N GLN A 25 -0.92 -12.21 -15.85
CA GLN A 25 -2.13 -12.81 -16.40
C GLN A 25 -3.07 -13.16 -15.23
N HIS A 26 -4.39 -13.06 -15.43
CA HIS A 26 -5.41 -13.12 -14.36
C HIS A 26 -5.27 -14.31 -13.38
N ASP A 27 -4.75 -15.45 -13.83
CA ASP A 27 -4.66 -16.67 -13.01
C ASP A 27 -3.57 -16.61 -11.92
N ASP A 28 -2.42 -15.97 -12.19
CA ASP A 28 -1.31 -15.83 -11.22
C ASP A 28 -1.63 -14.84 -10.09
N LEU A 29 -2.61 -13.96 -10.34
CA LEU A 29 -3.06 -12.96 -9.38
C LEU A 29 -3.76 -13.60 -8.18
N ILE A 30 -4.46 -14.71 -8.38
CA ILE A 30 -5.21 -15.42 -7.33
C ILE A 30 -4.25 -16.06 -6.32
N ALA A 31 -3.16 -16.66 -6.79
CA ALA A 31 -2.20 -17.37 -5.93
C ALA A 31 -1.50 -16.44 -4.91
N LEU A 32 -1.28 -15.18 -5.29
CA LEU A 32 -0.65 -14.17 -4.42
C LEU A 32 -1.64 -13.17 -3.81
N LEU A 33 -2.95 -13.36 -4.03
CA LEU A 33 -3.96 -12.41 -3.59
C LEU A 33 -4.00 -12.26 -2.05
N SER A 34 -3.92 -13.38 -1.33
CA SER A 34 -4.00 -13.40 0.13
C SER A 34 -2.86 -12.61 0.80
N SER A 35 -1.63 -12.79 0.35
CA SER A 35 -0.45 -12.08 0.87
C SER A 35 -0.50 -10.60 0.52
N ARG A 36 -0.96 -10.25 -0.69
CA ARG A 36 -1.14 -8.86 -1.13
C ARG A 36 -2.22 -8.13 -0.32
N ILE A 37 -3.34 -8.78 0.00
CA ILE A 37 -4.41 -8.21 0.84
C ILE A 37 -3.92 -7.97 2.28
N ILE A 38 -3.19 -8.92 2.86
CA ILE A 38 -2.62 -8.75 4.21
C ILE A 38 -1.63 -7.59 4.23
N LEU A 39 -0.71 -7.54 3.27
CA LEU A 39 0.26 -6.46 3.16
C LEU A 39 -0.41 -5.12 2.91
N LEU A 40 -1.46 -5.08 2.09
CA LEU A 40 -2.27 -3.90 1.86
C LEU A 40 -2.93 -3.38 3.14
N ALA A 41 -3.53 -4.26 3.94
CA ALA A 41 -4.17 -3.87 5.20
C ALA A 41 -3.15 -3.23 6.15
N VAL A 42 -1.97 -3.83 6.30
CA VAL A 42 -0.85 -3.26 7.09
C VAL A 42 -0.40 -1.91 6.51
N SER A 43 -0.34 -1.81 5.18
CA SER A 43 0.08 -0.61 4.44
C SER A 43 -0.88 0.57 4.56
N ILE A 44 -2.10 0.35 5.06
CA ILE A 44 -3.09 1.43 5.31
C ILE A 44 -3.23 1.68 6.80
N ILE A 45 -3.37 0.64 7.62
CA ILE A 45 -3.60 0.76 9.07
C ILE A 45 -2.42 1.46 9.76
N LEU A 46 -1.18 1.07 9.44
CA LEU A 46 -0.02 1.60 10.14
C LEU A 46 0.22 3.09 9.83
N PRO A 47 0.12 3.58 8.57
CA PRO A 47 0.12 5.00 8.27
C PRO A 47 -1.01 5.80 8.93
N VAL A 48 -2.22 5.23 9.02
CA VAL A 48 -3.37 5.85 9.72
C VAL A 48 -3.05 6.04 11.20
N LEU A 49 -2.50 5.01 11.87
CA LEU A 49 -2.06 5.13 13.27
C LEU A 49 -1.01 6.23 13.43
N PHE A 50 -0.02 6.30 12.54
CA PHE A 50 0.99 7.37 12.59
C PHE A 50 0.43 8.77 12.32
N PHE A 51 -0.65 8.87 11.54
CA PHE A 51 -1.35 10.13 11.30
C PHE A 51 -2.10 10.61 12.54
N ILE A 52 -2.84 9.71 13.20
CA ILE A 52 -3.73 10.02 14.33
C ILE A 52 -2.95 10.31 15.61
N VAL A 53 -1.84 9.61 15.88
CA VAL A 53 -1.06 9.70 17.14
C VAL A 53 -0.28 11.04 17.28
N GLY A 54 -0.62 12.07 16.52
CA GLY A 54 -0.06 13.41 16.71
C GLY A 54 1.41 13.53 16.32
N SER A 55 1.82 12.81 15.26
CA SER A 55 3.20 12.84 14.77
C SER A 55 3.60 14.22 14.17
N SER A 56 4.90 14.43 13.97
CA SER A 56 5.43 15.64 13.31
C SER A 56 4.83 15.87 11.92
N LYS A 57 4.86 17.12 11.44
CA LYS A 57 4.33 17.52 10.13
C LYS A 57 4.85 16.64 8.99
N SER A 58 6.14 16.31 9.00
CA SER A 58 6.77 15.42 8.01
C SER A 58 6.17 14.01 8.05
N ILE A 59 5.96 13.44 9.24
CA ILE A 59 5.38 12.11 9.38
C ILE A 59 3.91 12.11 8.94
N LYS A 60 3.14 13.16 9.28
CA LYS A 60 1.75 13.29 8.80
C LYS A 60 1.67 13.33 7.27
N LEU A 61 2.55 14.08 6.62
CA LEU A 61 2.60 14.13 5.16
C LEU A 61 2.96 12.76 4.56
N LEU A 62 3.99 12.10 5.09
CA LEU A 62 4.39 10.76 4.65
C LEU A 62 3.28 9.71 4.90
N SER A 63 2.55 9.83 6.01
CA SER A 63 1.39 8.99 6.30
C SER A 63 0.31 9.18 5.24
N ILE A 64 -0.04 10.42 4.89
CA ILE A 64 -1.03 10.69 3.82
C ILE A 64 -0.58 10.06 2.50
N ILE A 65 0.67 10.26 2.10
CA ILE A 65 1.23 9.67 0.88
C ILE A 65 1.15 8.13 0.93
N SER A 66 1.53 7.53 2.06
CA SER A 66 1.46 6.07 2.24
C SER A 66 0.01 5.56 2.13
N ILE A 67 -0.95 6.24 2.77
CA ILE A 67 -2.37 5.89 2.71
C ILE A 67 -2.88 5.94 1.27
N LEU A 68 -2.59 7.03 0.55
CA LEU A 68 -2.99 7.19 -0.85
C LEU A 68 -2.38 6.10 -1.74
N SER A 69 -1.10 5.76 -1.52
CA SER A 69 -0.44 4.66 -2.25
C SER A 69 -1.10 3.30 -1.97
N GLY A 70 -1.51 3.04 -0.73
CA GLY A 70 -2.23 1.82 -0.36
C GLY A 70 -3.61 1.76 -1.01
N ILE A 71 -4.37 2.86 -0.97
CA ILE A 71 -5.68 2.93 -1.64
C ILE A 71 -5.55 2.69 -3.15
N ALA A 72 -4.56 3.28 -3.81
CA ALA A 72 -4.32 3.06 -5.24
C ALA A 72 -3.98 1.59 -5.54
N HIS A 73 -3.12 0.97 -4.73
CA HIS A 73 -2.79 -0.44 -4.85
C HIS A 73 -4.04 -1.33 -4.66
N PHE A 74 -4.89 -1.03 -3.68
CA PHE A 74 -6.17 -1.74 -3.51
C PHE A 74 -7.09 -1.58 -4.71
N ALA A 75 -7.24 -0.36 -5.23
CA ALA A 75 -8.12 -0.08 -6.34
C ALA A 75 -7.73 -0.88 -7.59
N ILE A 76 -6.43 -1.01 -7.88
CA ILE A 76 -5.96 -1.83 -9.01
C ILE A 76 -6.27 -3.31 -8.79
N ILE A 77 -6.04 -3.83 -7.57
CA ILE A 77 -6.43 -5.21 -7.26
C ILE A 77 -7.94 -5.37 -7.49
N ALA A 78 -8.77 -4.50 -6.93
CA ALA A 78 -10.22 -4.58 -7.06
C ALA A 78 -10.68 -4.53 -8.53
N LEU A 79 -10.08 -3.66 -9.36
CA LEU A 79 -10.38 -3.53 -10.79
C LEU A 79 -10.05 -4.78 -11.62
N ILE A 80 -9.15 -5.64 -11.14
CA ILE A 80 -8.81 -6.89 -11.83
C ILE A 80 -9.85 -7.97 -11.57
N TYR A 81 -10.55 -7.90 -10.44
CA TYR A 81 -11.51 -8.91 -9.99
C TYR A 81 -12.97 -8.54 -10.26
N ILE A 82 -13.25 -7.29 -10.68
CA ILE A 82 -14.57 -6.80 -11.12
C ILE A 82 -14.62 -6.82 -12.64
#